data_AF-A0A836TCL5-F1
#
_entry.id   AF-A0A836TCL5-F1
#
_cell.length_a   1.000
_cell.length_b   1.000
_cell.length_c   1.000
_cell.angle_alpha   90.00
_cell.angle_beta   90.00
_cell.angle_gamma   90.00
#
_symmetry.space_group_name_H-M   'P 1'
#
loop_
_entity.id
_entity.type
_entity.pdbx_description
1 polymer ?
#
loop_
_entity_poly.entity_id
_entity_poly.type
_entity_poly.pdbx_seq_one_letter_code
_entity_poly.pdbx_strand_id
1 'polypeptide(L)'
;MANVKGSAVCRTAVDEGKPADWIPGTDRQTVVDPMEMFHKLPREKQFITGSEAARESMRRANIDIAIAYPITPQSESMQQAGYLYD
;
A
#
# COMPACT_ATOMS: atom_id res chain seq x y z
N MET A 1 -12.18 -17.22 14.08
CA MET A 1 -11.87 -15.95 13.39
C MET A 1 -10.73 -15.29 14.14
N ALA A 2 -9.49 -15.42 13.67
CA ALA A 2 -8.35 -14.79 14.34
C ALA A 2 -8.33 -13.31 13.96
N ASN A 3 -8.47 -12.43 14.95
CA ASN A 3 -8.15 -11.02 14.81
C ASN A 3 -6.64 -10.89 14.64
N VAL A 4 -6.16 -10.95 13.39
CA VAL A 4 -4.79 -10.56 13.07
C VAL A 4 -4.74 -9.04 13.10
N LYS A 5 -4.54 -8.48 14.31
CA LYS A 5 -4.03 -7.11 14.43
C LYS A 5 -2.60 -7.17 13.90
N GLY A 6 -2.37 -6.67 12.69
CA GLY A 6 -1.05 -6.59 12.06
C GLY A 6 -0.13 -5.69 12.87
N SER A 7 0.47 -6.21 13.92
CA SER A 7 1.54 -5.54 14.65
C SER A 7 2.88 -6.00 14.08
N ALA A 8 3.40 -5.34 13.05
CA ALA A 8 4.83 -5.41 12.70
C ALA A 8 5.18 -4.54 11.48
N VAL A 9 5.16 -3.20 11.62
CA VAL A 9 6.05 -2.37 10.80
C VAL A 9 6.82 -1.47 11.75
N CYS A 10 8.14 -1.46 11.59
CA CYS A 10 9.11 -0.79 12.48
C CYS A 10 8.81 0.72 12.53
N ARG A 11 8.19 1.19 13.62
CA ARG A 11 7.59 2.53 13.82
C ARG A 11 8.59 3.70 13.98
N THR A 12 9.83 3.56 13.54
CA THR A 12 10.92 4.39 14.10
C THR A 12 11.52 5.41 13.15
N ALA A 13 11.12 5.51 11.87
CA ALA A 13 11.70 6.50 10.95
C ALA A 13 10.69 7.34 10.15
N VAL A 14 9.54 6.78 9.77
CA VAL A 14 8.51 7.47 8.96
C VAL A 14 7.46 8.23 9.78
N ASP A 15 7.38 7.95 11.08
CA ASP A 15 6.34 8.50 11.98
C ASP A 15 6.84 9.72 12.78
N GLU A 16 8.13 10.08 12.66
CA GLU A 16 8.74 11.20 13.38
C GLU A 16 8.14 12.54 12.93
N GLY A 17 7.59 13.31 13.88
CA GLY A 17 7.00 14.64 13.63
C GLY A 17 5.53 14.64 13.19
N LYS A 18 4.87 13.48 13.11
CA LYS A 18 3.43 13.38 12.84
C LYS A 18 2.61 13.80 14.09
N PRO A 19 1.41 14.39 13.93
CA PRO A 19 0.57 14.79 15.05
C PRO A 19 0.03 13.58 15.82
N ALA A 20 -0.39 13.78 17.07
CA ALA A 20 -0.76 12.69 17.99
C ALA A 20 -1.97 11.85 17.54
N ASP A 21 -2.80 12.40 16.65
CA ASP A 21 -3.98 11.77 16.05
C ASP A 21 -3.69 11.17 14.65
N TRP A 22 -2.43 11.20 14.19
CA TRP A 22 -2.07 10.64 12.90
C TRP A 22 -2.17 9.12 12.89
N ILE A 23 -3.07 8.61 12.06
CA ILE A 23 -3.22 7.18 11.79
C ILE A 23 -2.39 6.85 10.54
N PRO A 24 -1.43 5.91 10.62
CA PRO A 24 -0.66 5.42 9.47
C PRO A 24 -1.57 4.95 8.33
N GLY A 25 -1.14 5.10 7.08
CA GLY A 25 -1.91 4.65 5.91
C GLY A 25 -2.26 3.15 5.96
N THR A 26 -1.41 2.33 6.59
CA THR A 26 -1.62 0.89 6.79
C THR A 26 -2.82 0.60 7.68
N ASP A 27 -3.00 1.36 8.76
CA ASP A 27 -4.09 1.17 9.75
C ASP A 27 -5.45 1.65 9.22
N ARG A 28 -5.47 2.36 8.09
CA ARG A 28 -6.70 2.80 7.40
C ARG A 28 -7.26 1.74 6.44
N GLN A 29 -6.54 0.64 6.20
CA GLN A 29 -6.95 -0.39 5.25
C GLN A 29 -7.78 -1.47 5.91
N THR A 30 -8.71 -2.04 5.15
CA THR A 30 -9.56 -3.16 5.58
C THR A 30 -9.32 -4.35 4.66
N VAL A 31 -9.13 -5.53 5.25
CA VAL A 31 -9.00 -6.78 4.49
C VAL A 31 -10.38 -7.17 4.00
N VAL A 32 -10.52 -7.34 2.68
CA VAL A 32 -11.77 -7.69 2.01
C VAL A 32 -11.56 -8.90 1.10
N ASP A 33 -12.65 -9.62 0.81
CA ASP A 33 -12.62 -10.72 -0.15
C ASP A 33 -12.36 -10.20 -1.58
N PRO A 34 -11.54 -10.90 -2.41
CA PRO A 34 -11.24 -10.46 -3.76
C PRO A 34 -12.48 -10.30 -4.65
N MET A 35 -13.50 -11.17 -4.52
CA MET A 35 -14.72 -11.08 -5.33
C MET A 35 -15.56 -9.87 -4.94
N GLU A 36 -15.58 -9.52 -3.66
CA GLU A 36 -16.16 -8.26 -3.19
C GLU A 36 -15.41 -7.05 -3.74
N MET A 37 -14.07 -7.08 -3.70
CA MET A 37 -13.23 -6.00 -4.23
C MET A 37 -13.44 -5.77 -5.74
N PHE A 38 -13.54 -6.83 -6.54
CA PHE A 38 -13.65 -6.70 -7.99
C PHE A 38 -15.03 -6.24 -8.46
N HIS A 39 -16.10 -6.63 -7.75
CA HIS A 39 -17.47 -6.53 -8.26
C HIS A 39 -18.39 -5.60 -7.45
N LYS A 40 -18.10 -5.34 -6.18
CA LYS A 40 -19.00 -4.58 -5.29
C LYS A 40 -18.44 -3.23 -4.87
N LEU A 41 -17.13 -3.14 -4.63
CA LEU A 41 -16.50 -1.90 -4.18
C LEU A 41 -16.52 -0.80 -5.25
N PRO A 42 -16.62 0.48 -4.85
CA PRO A 42 -16.68 1.60 -5.78
C PRO A 42 -15.41 1.69 -6.64
N ARG A 43 -15.56 2.04 -7.92
CA ARG A 43 -14.47 2.15 -8.90
C ARG A 43 -14.48 3.54 -9.52
N GLU A 44 -13.36 4.23 -9.42
CA GLU A 44 -13.15 5.52 -10.06
C GLU A 44 -12.17 5.38 -11.23
N LYS A 45 -12.45 6.08 -12.33
CA LYS A 45 -11.49 6.17 -13.44
C LYS A 45 -10.48 7.27 -13.09
N GLN A 46 -9.21 6.91 -13.06
CA GLN A 46 -8.13 7.84 -12.78
C GLN A 46 -7.14 7.81 -13.94
N PHE A 47 -6.57 8.98 -14.27
CA PHE A 47 -5.48 9.09 -15.23
C PHE A 47 -4.17 9.02 -14.46
N ILE A 48 -3.52 7.86 -14.52
CA ILE A 48 -2.32 7.54 -13.75
C ILE A 48 -1.26 6.90 -14.65
N THR A 49 0.00 7.06 -14.27
CA THR A 49 1.14 6.39 -14.90
C THR A 49 1.12 4.88 -14.61
N GLY A 50 1.89 4.10 -15.39
CA GLY A 50 2.02 2.66 -15.15
C GLY A 50 2.61 2.34 -13.77
N SER A 51 3.58 3.13 -13.30
CA SER A 51 4.21 2.98 -11.99
C SER A 51 3.23 3.27 -10.84
N GLU A 52 2.32 4.23 -11.01
CA GLU A 52 1.25 4.50 -10.04
C GLU A 52 0.19 3.39 -10.04
N ALA A 53 -0.13 2.82 -11.20
CA ALA A 53 -1.02 1.67 -11.30
C ALA A 53 -0.41 0.44 -10.60
N ALA A 54 0.91 0.23 -10.73
CA ALA A 54 1.63 -0.78 -9.97
C ALA A 54 1.56 -0.51 -8.47
N ARG A 55 1.75 0.74 -8.02
CA ARG A 55 1.59 1.10 -6.59
C ARG A 55 0.21 0.73 -6.05
N GLU A 56 -0.83 1.08 -6.79
CA GLU A 56 -2.21 0.81 -6.38
C GLU A 56 -2.53 -0.68 -6.36
N SER A 57 -1.98 -1.47 -7.29
CA SER A 57 -2.15 -2.92 -7.28
C SER A 57 -1.41 -3.58 -6.11
N MET A 58 -0.19 -3.14 -5.80
CA MET A 58 0.58 -3.62 -4.64
C MET A 58 -0.16 -3.35 -3.33
N ARG A 59 -0.74 -2.15 -3.20
CA ARG A 59 -1.57 -1.75 -2.05
C ARG A 59 -2.80 -2.65 -1.89
N ARG A 60 -3.55 -2.90 -2.97
CA ARG A 60 -4.77 -3.73 -2.94
C ARG A 60 -4.50 -5.22 -2.75
N ALA A 61 -3.32 -5.68 -3.19
CA ALA A 61 -2.92 -7.08 -3.08
C ALA A 61 -2.37 -7.46 -1.70
N ASN A 62 -2.29 -6.51 -0.75
CA ASN A 62 -1.71 -6.72 0.58
C ASN A 62 -0.28 -7.31 0.53
N ILE A 63 0.57 -6.77 -0.35
CA ILE A 63 1.96 -7.24 -0.47
C ILE A 63 2.74 -6.84 0.78
N ASP A 64 3.35 -7.83 1.44
CA ASP A 64 4.14 -7.64 2.65
C ASP A 64 5.61 -7.30 2.35
N ILE A 65 6.19 -7.92 1.31
CA ILE A 65 7.60 -7.79 0.97
C ILE A 65 7.77 -7.58 -0.55
N ALA A 66 8.55 -6.57 -0.93
CA ALA A 66 9.01 -6.36 -2.30
C ALA A 66 10.54 -6.40 -2.34
N ILE A 67 11.11 -7.29 -3.16
CA ILE A 67 12.55 -7.42 -3.36
C ILE A 67 12.87 -6.98 -4.78
N ALA A 68 13.88 -6.12 -4.95
CA ALA A 68 14.15 -5.52 -6.24
C ALA A 68 15.64 -5.29 -6.50
N TYR A 69 16.00 -5.37 -7.78
CA TYR A 69 17.22 -4.79 -8.31
C TYR A 69 16.83 -3.61 -9.20
N PRO A 70 17.24 -2.37 -8.88
CA PRO A 70 16.79 -1.20 -9.62
C PRO A 70 17.39 -1.19 -11.02
N ILE A 71 16.52 -1.27 -12.04
CA ILE A 71 16.87 -1.12 -13.45
C ILE A 71 15.80 -0.29 -14.16
N THR A 72 16.16 0.48 -15.19
CA THR A 72 15.17 1.21 -15.98
C THR A 72 14.47 0.25 -16.95
N PRO A 73 13.13 0.31 -17.09
CA PRO A 73 12.19 1.30 -16.52
C PRO A 73 11.57 0.93 -15.15
N GLN A 74 11.91 -0.25 -14.59
CA GLN A 74 11.29 -0.79 -13.38
C GLN A 74 11.59 0.01 -12.10
N SER A 75 12.71 0.73 -12.06
CA SER A 75 13.14 1.53 -10.91
C SER A 75 12.08 2.55 -10.47
N GLU A 76 11.30 3.09 -11.41
CA GLU A 76 10.21 4.03 -11.11
C GLU A 76 9.09 3.36 -10.32
N SER A 77 8.69 2.14 -10.70
CA SER A 77 7.64 1.38 -10.00
C SER A 77 8.11 0.93 -8.61
N MET A 78 9.40 0.61 -8.45
CA MET A 78 9.94 0.22 -7.15
C MET A 78 10.04 1.40 -6.19
N GLN A 79 10.38 2.60 -6.68
CA GLN A 79 10.34 3.80 -5.84
C GLN A 79 8.94 4.04 -5.27
N GLN A 80 7.88 3.76 -6.04
CA GLN A 80 6.51 3.86 -5.59
C GLN A 80 6.14 2.86 -4.47
N ALA A 81 6.80 1.70 -4.41
CA ALA A 81 6.60 0.73 -3.32
C ALA A 81 7.06 1.29 -1.97
N GLY A 82 8.08 2.16 -1.96
CA GLY A 82 8.52 2.86 -0.76
C GLY A 82 7.49 3.84 -0.18
N TYR A 83 6.55 4.31 -1.01
CA TYR A 83 5.52 5.29 -0.65
C TYR A 83 4.11 4.66 -0.52
N LEU A 84 4.03 3.37 -0.18
CA LEU A 84 2.75 2.64 -0.19
C LEU A 84 1.77 3.15 0.88
N TYR A 85 2.30 3.55 2.05
CA TYR A 85 1.56 3.84 3.28
C TYR A 85 1.83 5.24 3.88
N ASP A 86 2.48 6.12 3.12
CA ASP A 86 2.78 7.51 3.51
C ASP A 86 1.53 8.35 3.80
#